data_AF-U6CNG7-F1
#
_entry.id   AF-U6CNG7-F1
#
_cell.length_a   1.000
_cell.length_b   1.000
_cell.length_c   1.000
_cell.angle_alpha   90.00
_cell.angle_beta   90.00
_cell.angle_gamma   90.00
#
_symmetry.space_group_name_H-M   'P 1'
#
loop_
_entity.id
_entity.type
_entity.pdbx_description
1 polymer ?
#
loop_
_entity_poly.entity_id
_entity_poly.type
_entity_poly.pdbx_seq_one_letter_code
_entity_poly.pdbx_strand_id
1 'polypeptide(L)'
;MGSSQEIFEKYHIDEELGFALPKPLEELPPPYDEWISIAKNLPELIEKNKLRERVDQLQIHSIDGLKDHKSQRLAHLTLGYITMAYVWNQGDKDVREVLPKNIAVPYCELSEKLGLPPILVYADCVLANWKKKDPNGPMTYENMDVLFWFPGGDCCKGFFLVSLLVEIAAASAIKVIPDLFKAVTNEDQNALQKALRYIASSLQQARKEFEKIHKYVDPNTFYNVLRIYLSGWKNSSKLPKGLKYEGFSDTPREYAGGSAAQSSIFQCFDVLLGIQQQSGEESAARFLQEMRKYMPPTHRKFLLSLESGPSVREFVLSKGDTELRADYNECVKAMVSLRNYHLEIVRKYIVDPSCQQANKGTGGTDLMTFLKSVRDTTKSFKLEK
;
A
#
# COMPACT_ATOMS: atom_id res chain seq x y z
N MET A 1 -19.96 -19.14 -0.29
CA MET A 1 -19.52 -17.77 -0.61
C MET A 1 -20.56 -17.16 -1.54
N GLY A 2 -20.83 -15.86 -1.42
CA GLY A 2 -21.78 -15.15 -2.27
C GLY A 2 -21.40 -15.19 -3.76
N SER A 3 -22.26 -14.64 -4.62
CA SER A 3 -21.89 -14.39 -6.03
C SER A 3 -20.62 -13.53 -6.13
N SER A 4 -19.94 -13.52 -7.29
CA SER A 4 -18.73 -12.69 -7.49
C SER A 4 -19.00 -11.21 -7.19
N GLN A 5 -20.18 -10.73 -7.54
CA GLN A 5 -20.63 -9.36 -7.29
C GLN A 5 -20.77 -9.03 -5.79
N GLU A 6 -21.22 -9.98 -4.96
CA GLU A 6 -21.33 -9.81 -3.52
C GLU A 6 -19.96 -9.62 -2.83
N ILE A 7 -18.88 -10.20 -3.37
CA ILE A 7 -17.53 -10.04 -2.82
C ILE A 7 -17.00 -8.63 -3.09
N PHE A 8 -17.17 -8.12 -4.30
CA PHE A 8 -16.71 -6.78 -4.68
C PHE A 8 -17.41 -5.69 -3.86
N GLU A 9 -18.73 -5.75 -3.75
CA GLU A 9 -19.52 -4.79 -2.98
C GLU A 9 -19.22 -4.88 -1.48
N LYS A 10 -19.20 -6.09 -0.90
CA LYS A 10 -18.99 -6.28 0.55
C LYS A 10 -17.61 -5.84 1.02
N TYR A 11 -16.58 -6.04 0.21
CA TYR A 11 -15.20 -5.77 0.59
C TYR A 11 -14.65 -4.45 0.01
N HIS A 12 -15.48 -3.68 -0.70
CA HIS A 12 -15.09 -2.46 -1.42
C HIS A 12 -13.90 -2.69 -2.36
N ILE A 13 -13.94 -3.82 -3.07
CA ILE A 13 -12.96 -4.14 -4.11
C ILE A 13 -13.63 -3.77 -5.42
N ASP A 14 -13.02 -2.85 -6.16
CA ASP A 14 -13.47 -2.51 -7.50
C ASP A 14 -13.13 -3.65 -8.46
N GLU A 15 -14.03 -3.95 -9.38
CA GLU A 15 -13.83 -5.04 -10.31
C GLU A 15 -12.58 -4.78 -11.19
N GLU A 16 -12.40 -3.58 -11.73
CA GLU A 16 -11.29 -3.28 -12.63
C GLU A 16 -10.02 -2.86 -11.87
N LEU A 17 -10.20 -2.15 -10.76
CA LEU A 17 -9.10 -1.50 -10.03
C LEU A 17 -8.67 -2.26 -8.77
N GLY A 18 -9.37 -3.32 -8.41
CA GLY A 18 -9.07 -4.13 -7.23
C GLY A 18 -9.19 -3.33 -5.95
N PHE A 19 -8.10 -3.24 -5.19
CA PHE A 19 -8.09 -2.51 -3.92
C PHE A 19 -7.97 -0.98 -4.07
N ALA A 20 -7.72 -0.47 -5.28
CA ALA A 20 -7.64 0.97 -5.50
C ALA A 20 -9.03 1.62 -5.41
N LEU A 21 -9.09 2.81 -4.81
CA LEU A 21 -10.35 3.55 -4.67
C LEU A 21 -10.81 4.03 -6.06
N PRO A 22 -11.99 3.62 -6.56
CA PRO A 22 -12.44 4.03 -7.88
C PRO A 22 -12.87 5.49 -7.88
N LYS A 23 -12.36 6.26 -8.85
CA LYS A 23 -12.64 7.70 -9.03
C LYS A 23 -12.49 8.47 -7.71
N PRO A 24 -11.27 8.62 -7.15
CA PRO A 24 -11.02 9.43 -5.97
C PRO A 24 -11.52 10.87 -6.19
N LEU A 25 -11.96 11.53 -5.11
CA LEU A 25 -12.28 12.95 -5.18
C LEU A 25 -10.99 13.77 -5.26
N GLU A 26 -11.06 14.96 -5.86
CA GLU A 26 -9.93 15.89 -6.00
C GLU A 26 -10.04 17.16 -5.13
N GLU A 27 -11.26 17.44 -4.64
CA GLU A 27 -11.59 18.62 -3.84
C GLU A 27 -12.48 18.22 -2.67
N LEU A 28 -12.38 18.99 -1.59
CA LEU A 28 -13.34 18.97 -0.48
C LEU A 28 -14.01 20.35 -0.40
N PRO A 29 -15.32 20.41 -0.07
CA PRO A 29 -16.00 21.69 0.08
C PRO A 29 -15.55 22.42 1.36
N PRO A 30 -15.82 23.73 1.48
CA PRO A 30 -15.66 24.45 2.74
C PRO A 30 -16.37 23.72 3.90
N PRO A 31 -15.76 23.66 5.08
CA PRO A 31 -14.54 24.37 5.50
C PRO A 31 -13.21 23.63 5.23
N TYR A 32 -13.22 22.53 4.46
CA TYR A 32 -12.04 21.65 4.29
C TYR A 32 -11.14 22.02 3.11
N ASP A 33 -11.53 23.01 2.31
CA ASP A 33 -10.81 23.49 1.14
C ASP A 33 -9.44 24.06 1.48
N GLU A 34 -9.27 24.66 2.68
CA GLU A 34 -7.95 25.09 3.15
C GLU A 34 -6.97 23.93 3.32
N TRP A 35 -7.43 22.77 3.81
CA TRP A 35 -6.57 21.58 3.91
C TRP A 35 -6.11 21.13 2.52
N ILE A 36 -7.03 21.10 1.55
CA ILE A 36 -6.71 20.73 0.17
C ILE A 36 -5.71 21.71 -0.44
N SER A 37 -5.90 23.01 -0.21
CA SER A 37 -4.99 24.06 -0.68
C SER A 37 -3.58 23.87 -0.14
N ILE A 38 -3.42 23.58 1.16
CA ILE A 38 -2.11 23.30 1.75
C ILE A 38 -1.49 22.05 1.13
N ALA A 39 -2.25 20.95 1.04
CA ALA A 39 -1.75 19.69 0.50
C ALA A 39 -1.31 19.77 -0.97
N LYS A 40 -2.01 20.56 -1.80
CA LYS A 40 -1.64 20.81 -3.21
C LYS A 40 -0.35 21.62 -3.36
N ASN A 41 -0.05 22.49 -2.39
CA ASN A 41 1.08 23.41 -2.44
C ASN A 41 2.24 23.01 -1.52
N LEU A 42 2.27 21.77 -1.01
CA LEU A 42 3.32 21.31 -0.08
C LEU A 42 4.74 21.56 -0.58
N PRO A 43 5.12 21.24 -1.84
CA PRO A 43 6.49 21.48 -2.29
C PRO A 43 6.91 22.94 -2.19
N GLU A 44 6.05 23.86 -2.63
CA GLU A 44 6.29 25.30 -2.58
C GLU A 44 6.32 25.82 -1.14
N LEU A 45 5.39 25.36 -0.29
CA LEU A 45 5.32 25.77 1.12
C LEU A 45 6.54 25.31 1.93
N ILE A 46 7.07 24.11 1.63
CA ILE A 46 8.29 23.58 2.27
C ILE A 46 9.51 24.35 1.77
N GLU A 47 9.63 24.58 0.47
CA GLU A 47 10.74 25.33 -0.13
C GLU A 47 10.82 26.75 0.44
N LYS A 48 9.69 27.44 0.56
CA LYS A 48 9.61 28.80 1.14
C LYS A 48 9.64 28.84 2.67
N ASN A 49 9.75 27.68 3.33
CA ASN A 49 9.68 27.53 4.80
C ASN A 49 8.42 28.18 5.42
N LYS A 50 7.28 28.06 4.72
CA LYS A 50 5.97 28.61 5.11
C LYS A 50 4.96 27.56 5.56
N LEU A 51 5.26 26.28 5.35
CA LEU A 51 4.34 25.18 5.67
C LEU A 51 3.88 25.19 7.14
N ARG A 52 4.83 25.19 8.08
CA ARG A 52 4.49 25.07 9.52
C ARG A 52 3.71 26.27 10.02
N GLU A 53 4.12 27.48 9.63
CA GLU A 53 3.37 28.72 9.92
C GLU A 53 1.92 28.61 9.42
N ARG A 54 1.72 28.15 8.18
CA ARG A 54 0.39 28.00 7.61
C ARG A 54 -0.45 26.93 8.32
N VAL A 55 0.17 25.81 8.71
CA VAL A 55 -0.50 24.76 9.48
C VAL A 55 -0.88 25.24 10.88
N ASP A 56 0.00 25.94 11.58
CA ASP A 56 -0.25 26.44 12.93
C ASP A 56 -1.39 27.48 12.98
N GLN A 57 -1.67 28.17 11.86
CA GLN A 57 -2.76 29.14 11.72
C GLN A 57 -4.13 28.52 11.37
N LEU A 58 -4.19 27.23 11.01
CA LEU A 58 -5.44 26.57 10.64
C LEU A 58 -6.42 26.55 11.81
N GLN A 59 -7.69 26.78 11.50
CA GLN A 59 -8.77 26.53 12.44
C GLN A 59 -8.99 25.02 12.61
N ILE A 60 -9.48 24.64 13.80
CA ILE A 60 -9.90 23.25 14.03
C ILE A 60 -11.26 23.06 13.37
N HIS A 61 -11.38 22.09 12.46
CA HIS A 61 -12.65 21.75 11.82
C HIS A 61 -13.12 20.36 12.26
N SER A 62 -14.39 20.24 12.63
CA SER A 62 -15.02 18.93 12.86
C SER A 62 -15.07 18.11 11.57
N ILE A 63 -14.96 16.78 11.69
CA ILE A 63 -15.08 15.83 10.57
C ILE A 63 -16.54 15.48 10.23
N ASP A 64 -17.53 16.01 10.94
CA ASP A 64 -18.95 15.67 10.77
C ASP A 64 -19.51 16.01 9.38
N GLY A 65 -18.92 17.00 8.71
CA GLY A 65 -19.25 17.36 7.33
C GLY A 65 -18.76 16.34 6.28
N LEU A 66 -17.81 15.47 6.63
CA LEU A 66 -17.28 14.42 5.76
C LEU A 66 -18.20 13.19 5.81
N LYS A 67 -19.30 13.25 5.07
CA LYS A 67 -20.39 12.26 5.15
C LYS A 67 -20.10 10.97 4.38
N ASP A 68 -19.52 11.05 3.20
CA ASP A 68 -19.29 9.89 2.34
C ASP A 68 -17.86 9.33 2.45
N HIS A 69 -17.69 8.08 2.01
CA HIS A 69 -16.41 7.40 2.13
C HIS A 69 -15.30 8.06 1.29
N LYS A 70 -15.63 8.61 0.11
CA LYS A 70 -14.62 9.24 -0.75
C LYS A 70 -14.16 10.57 -0.17
N SER A 71 -15.07 11.37 0.40
CA SER A 71 -14.71 12.61 1.11
C SER A 71 -13.83 12.30 2.33
N GLN A 72 -14.16 11.25 3.09
CA GLN A 72 -13.36 10.80 4.22
C GLN A 72 -11.97 10.31 3.79
N ARG A 73 -11.87 9.54 2.70
CA ARG A 73 -10.58 9.05 2.18
C ARG A 73 -9.71 10.18 1.62
N LEU A 74 -10.30 11.14 0.92
CA LEU A 74 -9.58 12.33 0.46
C LEU A 74 -9.08 13.15 1.65
N ALA A 75 -9.92 13.41 2.66
CA ALA A 75 -9.51 14.13 3.86
C ALA A 75 -8.38 13.41 4.63
N HIS A 76 -8.46 12.08 4.77
CA HIS A 76 -7.41 11.29 5.41
C HIS A 76 -6.09 11.37 4.64
N LEU A 77 -6.14 11.24 3.31
CA LEU A 77 -5.00 11.46 2.42
C LEU A 77 -4.41 12.86 2.58
N THR A 78 -5.23 13.91 2.55
CA THR A 78 -4.83 15.31 2.71
C THR A 78 -4.14 15.56 4.05
N LEU A 79 -4.77 15.15 5.15
CA LEU A 79 -4.22 15.32 6.51
C LEU A 79 -2.96 14.47 6.71
N GLY A 80 -2.87 13.29 6.12
CA GLY A 80 -1.66 12.46 6.10
C GLY A 80 -0.49 13.15 5.39
N TYR A 81 -0.72 13.75 4.22
CA TYR A 81 0.29 14.52 3.49
C TYR A 81 0.77 15.74 4.29
N ILE A 82 -0.16 16.52 4.85
CA ILE A 82 0.17 17.66 5.72
C ILE A 82 0.97 17.20 6.94
N THR A 83 0.56 16.11 7.59
CA THR A 83 1.24 15.56 8.77
C THR A 83 2.68 15.17 8.46
N MET A 84 2.90 14.39 7.40
CA MET A 84 4.25 13.98 6.99
C MET A 84 5.12 15.19 6.64
N ALA A 85 4.57 16.16 5.93
CA ALA A 85 5.27 17.38 5.57
C ALA A 85 5.55 18.28 6.77
N TYR A 86 4.66 18.34 7.76
CA TYR A 86 4.86 19.14 8.98
C TYR A 86 5.98 18.57 9.85
N VAL A 87 5.95 17.24 10.05
CA VAL A 87 6.93 16.50 10.85
C VAL A 87 8.30 16.58 10.21
N TRP A 88 8.41 16.23 8.93
CA TRP A 88 9.69 16.13 8.23
C TRP A 88 10.14 17.43 7.55
N ASN A 89 9.26 18.37 7.21
CA ASN A 89 9.56 19.65 6.58
C ASN A 89 10.65 19.57 5.49
N GLN A 90 11.81 20.23 5.66
CA GLN A 90 12.91 20.22 4.68
C GLN A 90 13.88 19.02 4.83
N GLY A 91 13.46 17.95 5.51
CA GLY A 91 14.23 16.73 5.71
C GLY A 91 14.40 16.35 7.19
N ASP A 92 15.28 15.39 7.47
CA ASP A 92 15.39 14.76 8.79
C ASP A 92 16.21 15.55 9.83
N LYS A 93 16.53 16.83 9.57
CA LYS A 93 17.36 17.68 10.45
C LYS A 93 16.58 18.43 11.52
N ASP A 94 15.43 18.99 11.16
CA ASP A 94 14.56 19.76 12.06
C ASP A 94 13.19 19.10 12.10
N VAL A 95 13.05 18.07 12.94
CA VAL A 95 11.86 17.20 13.03
C VAL A 95 10.94 17.70 14.13
N ARG A 96 9.62 17.73 13.88
CA ARG A 96 8.62 18.08 14.90
C ARG A 96 8.12 16.84 15.64
N GLU A 97 8.21 16.88 16.97
CA GLU A 97 7.76 15.80 17.86
C GLU A 97 6.29 15.91 18.27
N VAL A 98 5.66 17.05 17.98
CA VAL A 98 4.27 17.35 18.31
C VAL A 98 3.54 17.79 17.03
N LEU A 99 2.44 17.12 16.71
CA LEU A 99 1.50 17.53 15.69
C LEU A 99 0.45 18.45 16.35
N PRO A 100 0.23 19.68 15.85
CA PRO A 100 -0.65 20.65 16.47
C PRO A 100 -2.10 20.20 16.42
N LYS A 101 -2.87 20.56 17.45
CA LYS A 101 -4.25 20.08 17.67
C LYS A 101 -5.21 20.31 16.51
N ASN A 102 -4.98 21.37 15.73
CA ASN A 102 -5.83 21.74 14.59
C ASN A 102 -5.74 20.76 13.41
N ILE A 103 -4.65 20.01 13.31
CA ILE A 103 -4.53 18.86 12.40
C ILE A 103 -4.69 17.55 13.17
N ALA A 104 -4.08 17.43 14.35
CA ALA A 104 -4.00 16.17 15.08
C ALA A 104 -5.38 15.62 15.50
N VAL A 105 -6.27 16.47 16.00
CA VAL A 105 -7.61 16.04 16.44
C VAL A 105 -8.45 15.52 15.26
N PRO A 106 -8.74 16.30 14.21
CA PRO A 106 -9.57 15.81 13.10
C PRO A 106 -8.92 14.63 12.37
N TYR A 107 -7.59 14.58 12.30
CA TYR A 107 -6.91 13.46 11.67
C TYR A 107 -7.10 12.17 12.46
N CYS A 108 -6.87 12.19 13.76
CA CYS A 108 -7.08 11.03 14.62
C CYS A 108 -8.53 10.55 14.66
N GLU A 109 -9.50 11.46 14.78
CA GLU A 109 -10.93 11.12 14.76
C GLU A 109 -11.32 10.46 13.42
N LEU A 110 -10.82 11.00 12.31
CA LEU A 110 -11.08 10.45 10.98
C LEU A 110 -10.41 9.09 10.79
N SER A 111 -9.18 8.93 11.27
CA SER A 111 -8.44 7.66 11.28
C SER A 111 -9.20 6.59 12.07
N GLU A 112 -9.72 6.91 13.26
CA GLU A 112 -10.56 5.98 14.03
C GLU A 112 -11.85 5.62 13.29
N LYS A 113 -12.53 6.61 12.70
CA LYS A 113 -13.75 6.40 11.89
C LYS A 113 -13.51 5.49 10.68
N LEU A 114 -12.36 5.63 10.02
CA LEU A 114 -11.96 4.80 8.88
C LEU A 114 -11.34 3.46 9.28
N GLY A 115 -11.01 3.27 10.56
CA GLY A 115 -10.26 2.12 11.05
C GLY A 115 -8.85 2.02 10.46
N LEU A 116 -8.20 3.17 10.27
CA LEU A 116 -6.81 3.34 9.84
C LEU A 116 -6.00 4.05 10.94
N PRO A 117 -4.67 3.93 10.97
CA PRO A 117 -3.85 4.71 11.89
C PRO A 117 -3.64 6.15 11.39
N PRO A 118 -3.44 7.15 12.28
CA PRO A 118 -3.20 8.55 11.93
C PRO A 118 -1.76 8.79 11.43
N ILE A 119 -1.37 8.07 10.39
CA ILE A 119 -0.13 8.20 9.63
C ILE A 119 -0.47 7.95 8.15
N LEU A 120 0.22 8.62 7.22
CA LEU A 120 -0.01 8.40 5.79
C LEU A 120 0.29 6.93 5.44
N VAL A 121 -0.73 6.17 5.02
CA VAL A 121 -0.59 4.74 4.67
C VAL A 121 -0.62 4.53 3.15
N TYR A 122 -0.23 3.33 2.70
CA TYR A 122 -0.28 2.94 1.30
C TYR A 122 -1.68 3.13 0.67
N ALA A 123 -2.74 2.85 1.44
CA ALA A 123 -4.11 3.05 0.98
C ALA A 123 -4.42 4.53 0.70
N ASP A 124 -3.73 5.48 1.33
CA ASP A 124 -3.86 6.89 1.02
C ASP A 124 -3.01 7.22 -0.21
N CYS A 125 -1.68 7.13 -0.06
CA CYS A 125 -0.73 7.72 -1.00
C CYS A 125 -0.58 6.96 -2.32
N VAL A 126 -1.16 5.75 -2.44
CA VAL A 126 -1.24 5.00 -3.70
C VAL A 126 -2.69 4.78 -4.11
N LEU A 127 -3.49 4.12 -3.26
CA LEU A 127 -4.81 3.63 -3.67
C LEU A 127 -5.85 4.75 -3.83
N ALA A 128 -5.65 5.91 -3.19
CA ALA A 128 -6.54 7.08 -3.29
C ALA A 128 -5.88 8.32 -3.91
N ASN A 129 -4.56 8.33 -4.10
CA ASN A 129 -3.80 9.48 -4.60
C ASN A 129 -3.60 9.43 -6.12
N TRP A 130 -4.69 9.38 -6.88
CA TRP A 130 -4.60 9.35 -8.34
C TRP A 130 -5.81 9.98 -9.03
N LYS A 131 -5.59 10.41 -10.28
CA LYS A 131 -6.63 10.83 -11.21
C LYS A 131 -6.25 10.52 -12.65
N LYS A 132 -7.24 10.47 -13.54
CA LYS A 132 -7.02 10.48 -14.99
C LYS A 132 -6.95 11.92 -15.49
N LYS A 133 -6.07 12.18 -16.46
CA LYS A 133 -6.04 13.47 -17.19
C LYS A 133 -7.18 13.56 -18.18
N ASP A 134 -7.33 12.53 -19.02
CA ASP A 134 -8.52 12.28 -19.82
C ASP A 134 -9.36 11.19 -19.14
N PRO A 135 -10.54 11.53 -18.56
CA PRO A 135 -11.43 10.56 -17.92
C PRO A 135 -11.83 9.38 -18.81
N ASN A 136 -11.91 9.60 -20.13
CA ASN A 136 -12.30 8.59 -21.12
C ASN A 136 -11.10 7.79 -21.65
N GLY A 137 -9.88 8.24 -21.38
CA GLY A 137 -8.65 7.56 -21.77
C GLY A 137 -8.32 6.33 -20.92
N PRO A 138 -7.35 5.52 -21.35
CA PRO A 138 -6.92 4.32 -20.62
C PRO A 138 -6.19 4.66 -19.31
N MET A 139 -6.09 3.70 -18.39
CA MET A 139 -5.28 3.79 -17.17
C MET A 139 -3.80 3.54 -17.48
N THR A 140 -3.15 4.49 -18.15
CA THR A 140 -1.72 4.47 -18.42
C THR A 140 -1.01 5.55 -17.61
N TYR A 141 0.30 5.37 -17.37
CA TYR A 141 1.11 6.38 -16.68
C TYR A 141 0.96 7.77 -17.33
N GLU A 142 0.95 7.81 -18.66
CA GLU A 142 0.86 9.03 -19.45
C GLU A 142 -0.47 9.77 -19.25
N ASN A 143 -1.57 9.01 -19.09
CA ASN A 143 -2.92 9.53 -18.86
C ASN A 143 -3.27 9.67 -17.37
N MET A 144 -2.32 9.45 -16.45
CA MET A 144 -2.56 9.52 -15.02
C MET A 144 -1.73 10.61 -14.34
N ASP A 145 -2.24 11.08 -13.22
CA ASP A 145 -1.53 11.96 -12.30
C ASP A 145 -1.85 11.65 -10.83
N VAL A 146 -1.03 12.15 -9.92
CA VAL A 146 -1.30 12.10 -8.48
C VAL A 146 -2.00 13.38 -8.02
N LEU A 147 -2.75 13.30 -6.91
CA LEU A 147 -3.46 14.45 -6.35
C LEU A 147 -2.52 15.35 -5.55
N PHE A 148 -1.67 14.74 -4.73
CA PHE A 148 -0.71 15.43 -3.85
C PHE A 148 0.71 14.92 -4.02
N TRP A 149 1.66 15.82 -3.76
CA TRP A 149 3.08 15.64 -4.05
C TRP A 149 3.91 16.08 -2.85
N PHE A 150 4.96 15.30 -2.56
CA PHE A 150 6.07 15.78 -1.74
C PHE A 150 7.15 16.39 -2.64
N PRO A 151 8.13 17.12 -2.07
CA PRO A 151 9.35 17.46 -2.79
C PRO A 151 10.01 16.26 -3.48
N GLY A 152 10.74 16.52 -4.57
CA GLY A 152 11.35 15.48 -5.41
C GLY A 152 10.80 15.39 -6.83
N GLY A 153 9.94 16.33 -7.24
CA GLY A 153 9.43 16.44 -8.62
C GLY A 153 8.72 15.18 -9.10
N ASP A 154 8.98 14.80 -10.36
CA ASP A 154 8.33 13.66 -11.02
C ASP A 154 8.62 12.31 -10.35
N CYS A 155 9.66 12.20 -9.52
CA CYS A 155 9.97 10.97 -8.78
C CYS A 155 8.82 10.56 -7.84
N CYS A 156 8.14 11.55 -7.23
CA CYS A 156 6.99 11.33 -6.36
C CYS A 156 5.82 10.68 -7.12
N LYS A 157 5.46 11.26 -8.28
CA LYS A 157 4.45 10.66 -9.18
C LYS A 157 4.88 9.30 -9.68
N GLY A 158 6.12 9.17 -10.13
CA GLY A 158 6.69 7.92 -10.63
C GLY A 158 6.48 6.78 -9.64
N PHE A 159 6.86 7.00 -8.39
CA PHE A 159 6.78 5.98 -7.35
C PHE A 159 5.34 5.56 -7.04
N PHE A 160 4.42 6.51 -6.85
CA PHE A 160 3.04 6.18 -6.50
C PHE A 160 2.24 5.63 -7.68
N LEU A 161 2.36 6.20 -8.89
CA LEU A 161 1.62 5.71 -10.05
C LEU A 161 2.13 4.35 -10.53
N VAL A 162 3.44 4.09 -10.53
CA VAL A 162 3.93 2.74 -10.86
C VAL A 162 3.43 1.72 -9.83
N SER A 163 3.42 2.07 -8.54
CA SER A 163 2.83 1.21 -7.50
C SER A 163 1.35 0.92 -7.77
N LEU A 164 0.57 1.92 -8.17
CA LEU A 164 -0.84 1.78 -8.52
C LEU A 164 -1.05 0.95 -9.80
N LEU A 165 -0.20 1.11 -10.82
CA LEU A 165 -0.29 0.30 -12.05
C LEU A 165 0.00 -1.18 -11.78
N VAL A 166 0.91 -1.48 -10.85
CA VAL A 166 1.16 -2.85 -10.38
C VAL A 166 -0.06 -3.41 -9.66
N GLU A 167 -0.71 -2.64 -8.79
CA GLU A 167 -1.98 -3.00 -8.13
C GLU A 167 -3.06 -3.34 -9.15
N ILE A 168 -3.30 -2.46 -10.14
CA ILE A 168 -4.33 -2.62 -11.16
C ILE A 168 -4.05 -3.84 -12.06
N ALA A 169 -2.79 -4.05 -12.46
CA ALA A 169 -2.43 -5.22 -13.26
C ALA A 169 -2.71 -6.53 -12.51
N ALA A 170 -2.41 -6.56 -11.22
CA ALA A 170 -2.67 -7.71 -10.36
C ALA A 170 -4.16 -7.84 -9.97
N ALA A 171 -4.93 -6.75 -9.96
CA ALA A 171 -6.35 -6.73 -9.60
C ALA A 171 -7.21 -7.64 -10.46
N SER A 172 -6.87 -7.79 -11.74
CA SER A 172 -7.56 -8.70 -12.66
C SER A 172 -7.68 -10.12 -12.08
N ALA A 173 -6.65 -10.61 -11.39
CA ALA A 173 -6.64 -11.93 -10.77
C ALA A 173 -7.53 -12.06 -9.52
N ILE A 174 -7.95 -10.95 -8.88
CA ILE A 174 -8.93 -11.01 -7.79
C ILE A 174 -10.27 -11.53 -8.32
N LYS A 175 -10.64 -11.17 -9.57
CA LYS A 175 -11.94 -11.51 -10.16
C LYS A 175 -12.21 -13.00 -10.23
N VAL A 176 -11.16 -13.80 -10.39
CA VAL A 176 -11.30 -15.26 -10.54
C VAL A 176 -11.25 -16.00 -9.21
N ILE A 177 -10.96 -15.34 -8.09
CA ILE A 177 -10.91 -15.97 -6.77
C ILE A 177 -12.23 -16.66 -6.37
N PRO A 178 -13.42 -16.05 -6.56
CA PRO A 178 -14.67 -16.70 -6.21
C PRO A 178 -14.90 -17.99 -7.01
N ASP A 179 -14.58 -17.96 -8.31
CA ASP A 179 -14.73 -19.12 -9.19
C ASP A 179 -13.68 -20.19 -8.92
N LEU A 180 -12.47 -19.78 -8.52
CA LEU A 180 -11.42 -20.66 -8.05
C LEU A 180 -11.90 -21.46 -6.81
N PHE A 181 -12.49 -20.79 -5.82
CA PHE A 181 -13.00 -21.49 -4.63
C PHE A 181 -14.20 -22.40 -4.95
N LYS A 182 -15.11 -21.99 -5.84
CA LYS A 182 -16.18 -22.87 -6.33
C LYS A 182 -15.60 -24.11 -7.01
N ALA A 183 -14.56 -23.95 -7.83
CA ALA A 183 -13.89 -25.06 -8.49
C ALA A 183 -13.28 -26.04 -7.49
N VAL A 184 -12.63 -25.54 -6.43
CA VAL A 184 -12.12 -26.39 -5.34
C VAL A 184 -13.25 -27.13 -4.62
N THR A 185 -14.35 -26.44 -4.28
CA THR A 185 -15.49 -27.06 -3.58
C THR A 185 -16.22 -28.11 -4.43
N ASN A 186 -16.35 -27.87 -5.73
CA ASN A 186 -17.03 -28.78 -6.67
C ASN A 186 -16.08 -29.83 -7.26
N GLU A 187 -14.82 -29.85 -6.84
CA GLU A 187 -13.75 -30.67 -7.38
C GLU A 187 -13.51 -30.54 -8.90
N ASP A 188 -13.80 -29.38 -9.48
CA ASP A 188 -13.60 -29.08 -10.90
C ASP A 188 -12.15 -28.68 -11.18
N GLN A 189 -11.32 -29.67 -11.53
CA GLN A 189 -9.90 -29.47 -11.85
C GLN A 189 -9.69 -28.57 -13.07
N ASN A 190 -10.57 -28.65 -14.08
CA ASN A 190 -10.43 -27.85 -15.31
C ASN A 190 -10.69 -26.37 -15.05
N ALA A 191 -11.74 -26.05 -14.28
CA ALA A 191 -12.02 -24.68 -13.87
C ALA A 191 -10.90 -24.12 -12.98
N LEU A 192 -10.37 -24.94 -12.06
CA LEU A 192 -9.25 -24.55 -11.21
C LEU A 192 -7.98 -24.25 -12.01
N GLN A 193 -7.60 -25.11 -12.96
CA GLN A 193 -6.46 -24.91 -13.85
C GLN A 193 -6.59 -23.58 -14.62
N LYS A 194 -7.75 -23.31 -15.21
CA LYS A 194 -8.02 -22.03 -15.92
C LYS A 194 -7.85 -20.82 -15.01
N ALA A 195 -8.38 -20.88 -13.79
CA ALA A 195 -8.25 -19.79 -12.81
C ALA A 195 -6.79 -19.58 -12.38
N LEU A 196 -6.03 -20.65 -12.12
CA LEU A 196 -4.61 -20.57 -11.78
C LEU A 196 -3.77 -19.98 -12.93
N ARG A 197 -3.99 -20.42 -14.17
CA ARG A 197 -3.31 -19.84 -15.35
C ARG A 197 -3.59 -18.35 -15.50
N TYR A 198 -4.84 -17.93 -15.26
CA TYR A 198 -5.22 -16.53 -15.28
C TYR A 198 -4.50 -15.73 -14.20
N ILE A 199 -4.47 -16.24 -12.95
CA ILE A 199 -3.73 -15.61 -11.84
C ILE A 199 -2.24 -15.47 -12.16
N ALA A 200 -1.61 -16.53 -12.67
CA ALA A 200 -0.20 -16.50 -13.06
C ALA A 200 0.06 -15.42 -14.13
N SER A 201 -0.81 -15.30 -15.13
CA SER A 201 -0.71 -14.28 -16.18
C SER A 201 -0.83 -12.85 -15.63
N SER A 202 -1.79 -12.59 -14.74
CA SER A 202 -1.94 -11.28 -14.09
C SER A 202 -0.72 -10.90 -13.24
N LEU A 203 -0.16 -11.84 -12.49
CA LEU A 203 1.06 -11.61 -11.71
C LEU A 203 2.28 -11.32 -12.59
N GLN A 204 2.39 -11.99 -13.74
CA GLN A 204 3.43 -11.70 -14.73
C GLN A 204 3.23 -10.31 -15.36
N GLN A 205 2.00 -9.88 -15.60
CA GLN A 205 1.72 -8.52 -16.08
C GLN A 205 2.06 -7.47 -15.02
N ALA A 206 1.71 -7.71 -13.75
CA ALA A 206 2.09 -6.85 -12.64
C ALA A 206 3.61 -6.71 -12.53
N ARG A 207 4.36 -7.79 -12.78
CA ARG A 207 5.82 -7.76 -12.84
C ARG A 207 6.34 -6.86 -13.97
N LYS A 208 5.73 -6.88 -15.15
CA LYS A 208 6.08 -5.99 -16.28
C LYS A 208 5.78 -4.53 -15.96
N GLU A 209 4.64 -4.25 -15.35
CA GLU A 209 4.29 -2.89 -14.91
C GLU A 209 5.32 -2.33 -13.91
N PHE A 210 5.85 -3.19 -13.04
CA PHE A 210 6.88 -2.79 -12.07
C PHE A 210 8.17 -2.31 -12.75
N GLU A 211 8.48 -2.76 -13.97
CA GLU A 211 9.70 -2.34 -14.71
C GLU A 211 9.72 -0.85 -15.04
N LYS A 212 8.54 -0.25 -15.15
CA LYS A 212 8.38 1.19 -15.43
C LYS A 212 8.98 2.06 -14.32
N ILE A 213 9.22 1.52 -13.12
CA ILE A 213 9.83 2.25 -12.01
C ILE A 213 11.17 2.87 -12.42
N HIS A 214 11.96 2.19 -13.27
CA HIS A 214 13.25 2.69 -13.74
C HIS A 214 13.15 3.92 -14.64
N LYS A 215 12.04 4.08 -15.34
CA LYS A 215 11.81 5.22 -16.23
C LYS A 215 11.39 6.47 -15.45
N TYR A 216 10.68 6.28 -14.34
CA TYR A 216 9.96 7.37 -13.66
C TYR A 216 10.47 7.71 -12.26
N VAL A 217 11.35 6.90 -11.69
CA VAL A 217 11.89 7.11 -10.34
C VAL A 217 13.42 7.16 -10.42
N ASP A 218 13.97 8.30 -9.99
CA ASP A 218 15.41 8.50 -9.81
C ASP A 218 15.84 7.94 -8.43
N PRO A 219 16.86 7.05 -8.36
CA PRO A 219 17.32 6.46 -7.11
C PRO A 219 17.74 7.47 -6.04
N ASN A 220 18.48 8.52 -6.43
CA ASN A 220 19.00 9.51 -5.48
C ASN A 220 17.88 10.37 -4.91
N THR A 221 16.94 10.80 -5.75
CA THR A 221 15.78 11.59 -5.36
C THR A 221 14.82 10.77 -4.49
N PHE A 222 14.58 9.50 -4.85
CA PHE A 222 13.80 8.60 -4.01
C PHE A 222 14.41 8.46 -2.61
N TYR A 223 15.71 8.15 -2.55
CA TYR A 223 16.41 7.88 -1.30
C TYR A 223 16.51 9.11 -0.39
N ASN A 224 16.98 10.22 -0.93
CA ASN A 224 17.32 11.42 -0.15
C ASN A 224 16.12 12.34 0.08
N VAL A 225 15.02 12.18 -0.65
CA VAL A 225 13.86 13.08 -0.56
C VAL A 225 12.60 12.31 -0.23
N LEU A 226 12.05 11.53 -1.18
CA LEU A 226 10.71 10.93 -1.02
C LEU A 226 10.65 9.97 0.18
N ARG A 227 11.69 9.15 0.38
CA ARG A 227 11.77 8.17 1.47
C ARG A 227 11.67 8.83 2.84
N ILE A 228 12.13 10.07 3.01
CA ILE A 228 12.02 10.81 4.27
C ILE A 228 10.54 11.03 4.61
N TYR A 229 9.76 11.57 3.66
CA TYR A 229 8.32 11.82 3.87
C TYR A 229 7.48 10.57 4.04
N LEU A 230 7.95 9.41 3.55
CA LEU A 230 7.30 8.11 3.75
C LEU A 230 7.69 7.42 5.06
N SER A 231 8.70 7.93 5.76
CA SER A 231 9.17 7.36 7.01
C SER A 231 8.20 7.66 8.16
N GLY A 232 7.93 6.66 8.98
CA GLY A 232 7.13 6.81 10.18
C GLY A 232 7.97 7.11 11.42
N TRP A 233 7.32 7.00 12.58
CA TRP A 233 7.92 7.28 13.89
C TRP A 233 7.85 6.08 14.84
N LYS A 234 7.61 4.87 14.33
CA LYS A 234 7.87 3.62 15.05
C LYS A 234 9.32 3.19 14.84
N ASN A 235 10.05 2.90 15.92
CA ASN A 235 11.48 2.55 15.86
C ASN A 235 12.36 3.62 15.15
N SER A 236 11.93 4.88 15.18
CA SER A 236 12.64 6.00 14.56
C SER A 236 13.71 6.54 15.50
N SER A 237 14.93 6.77 14.99
CA SER A 237 15.99 7.42 15.77
C SER A 237 15.72 8.91 16.01
N LYS A 238 14.92 9.54 15.15
CA LYS A 238 14.55 10.96 15.24
C LYS A 238 13.34 11.20 16.14
N LEU A 239 12.48 10.20 16.27
CA LEU A 239 11.27 10.23 17.09
C LEU A 239 11.20 8.94 17.94
N PRO A 240 12.14 8.74 18.89
CA PRO A 240 12.27 7.47 19.63
C PRO A 240 11.10 7.15 20.55
N LYS A 241 10.26 8.14 20.88
CA LYS A 241 9.03 7.96 21.66
C LYS A 241 7.78 7.89 20.77
N GLY A 242 7.91 8.10 19.46
CA GLY A 242 6.79 8.36 18.57
C GLY A 242 6.43 9.84 18.45
N LEU A 243 5.26 10.13 17.87
CA LEU A 243 4.74 11.49 17.64
C LEU A 243 3.63 11.82 18.65
N LYS A 244 3.67 13.00 19.27
CA LYS A 244 2.57 13.48 20.12
C LYS A 244 1.46 14.10 19.26
N TYR A 245 0.24 13.61 19.42
CA TYR A 245 -0.96 14.15 18.78
C TYR A 245 -1.66 15.08 19.76
N GLU A 246 -1.36 16.37 19.68
CA GLU A 246 -1.87 17.36 20.62
C GLU A 246 -3.40 17.38 20.63
N GLY A 247 -4.01 17.43 21.82
CA GLY A 247 -5.47 17.44 21.99
C GLY A 247 -6.15 16.08 21.82
N PHE A 248 -5.43 15.04 21.38
CA PHE A 248 -5.98 13.70 21.19
C PHE A 248 -5.33 12.63 22.08
N SER A 249 -4.01 12.73 22.31
CA SER A 249 -3.26 11.76 23.10
C SER A 249 -2.24 12.47 23.99
N ASP A 250 -2.27 12.21 25.29
CA ASP A 250 -1.32 12.78 26.26
C ASP A 250 0.11 12.26 26.05
N THR A 251 0.21 11.00 25.60
CA THR A 251 1.46 10.33 25.29
C THR A 251 1.71 10.26 23.78
N PRO A 252 2.98 10.35 23.35
CA PRO A 252 3.36 10.07 21.96
C PRO A 252 2.96 8.65 21.52
N ARG A 253 2.61 8.50 20.24
CA ARG A 253 2.22 7.22 19.63
C ARG A 253 3.20 6.81 18.55
N GLU A 254 3.46 5.52 18.44
CA GLU A 254 4.35 4.94 17.43
C GLU A 254 3.56 4.34 16.26
N TYR A 255 3.85 4.82 15.04
CA TYR A 255 3.29 4.26 13.80
C TYR A 255 4.38 4.04 12.75
N ALA A 256 4.30 2.89 12.07
CA ALA A 256 5.20 2.55 10.98
C ALA A 256 4.87 3.38 9.73
N GLY A 257 5.90 3.75 8.97
CA GLY A 257 5.75 4.48 7.72
C GLY A 257 5.14 3.64 6.59
N GLY A 258 4.84 4.29 5.47
CA GLY A 258 4.27 3.65 4.29
C GLY A 258 5.20 2.58 3.72
N SER A 259 4.66 1.41 3.39
CA SER A 259 5.42 0.28 2.83
C SER A 259 4.55 -0.56 1.92
N ALA A 260 5.15 -1.19 0.90
CA ALA A 260 4.47 -2.17 0.04
C ALA A 260 3.88 -3.35 0.82
N ALA A 261 4.35 -3.62 2.05
CA ALA A 261 3.76 -4.63 2.92
C ALA A 261 2.32 -4.29 3.38
N GLN A 262 1.91 -3.02 3.26
CA GLN A 262 0.54 -2.56 3.51
C GLN A 262 -0.37 -2.74 2.29
N SER A 263 0.17 -3.17 1.14
CA SER A 263 -0.66 -3.57 0.01
C SER A 263 -1.39 -4.88 0.30
N SER A 264 -2.69 -4.89 0.06
CA SER A 264 -3.52 -6.09 0.22
C SER A 264 -3.33 -7.09 -0.92
N ILE A 265 -2.88 -6.66 -2.11
CA ILE A 265 -2.81 -7.52 -3.30
C ILE A 265 -1.78 -8.65 -3.14
N PHE A 266 -0.60 -8.34 -2.61
CA PHE A 266 0.46 -9.34 -2.47
C PHE A 266 0.17 -10.30 -1.32
N GLN A 267 -0.38 -9.81 -0.21
CA GLN A 267 -0.81 -10.68 0.90
C GLN A 267 -2.01 -11.55 0.50
N CYS A 268 -2.91 -11.05 -0.36
CA CYS A 268 -4.03 -11.81 -0.90
C CYS A 268 -3.55 -13.05 -1.66
N PHE A 269 -2.59 -12.90 -2.57
CA PHE A 269 -2.08 -14.05 -3.34
C PHE A 269 -1.25 -15.03 -2.50
N ASP A 270 -0.58 -14.55 -1.45
CA ASP A 270 0.04 -15.46 -0.47
C ASP A 270 -1.01 -16.34 0.20
N VAL A 271 -2.06 -15.73 0.75
CA VAL A 271 -3.14 -16.45 1.41
C VAL A 271 -3.84 -17.41 0.45
N LEU A 272 -4.18 -16.95 -0.77
CA LEU A 272 -4.88 -17.75 -1.77
C LEU A 272 -4.10 -19.01 -2.17
N LEU A 273 -2.78 -18.89 -2.35
CA LEU A 273 -1.90 -20.00 -2.70
C LEU A 273 -1.52 -20.84 -1.47
N GLY A 274 -2.03 -20.53 -0.29
CA GLY A 274 -1.69 -21.23 0.95
C GLY A 274 -0.25 -20.99 1.40
N ILE A 275 0.42 -19.95 0.90
CA ILE A 275 1.77 -19.57 1.30
C ILE A 275 1.70 -18.99 2.70
N GLN A 276 2.17 -19.77 3.66
CA GLN A 276 2.25 -19.34 5.05
C GLN A 276 3.59 -18.64 5.27
N GLN A 277 3.57 -17.31 5.30
CA GLN A 277 4.74 -16.48 5.63
C GLN A 277 5.26 -16.68 7.07
N GLN A 278 4.71 -17.67 7.80
CA GLN A 278 5.04 -18.07 9.17
C GLN A 278 6.32 -18.91 9.26
N SER A 279 6.79 -19.50 8.16
CA SER A 279 7.95 -20.42 8.15
C SER A 279 9.32 -19.73 8.10
N GLY A 280 9.38 -18.39 8.14
CA GLY A 280 10.60 -17.58 8.11
C GLY A 280 11.06 -17.13 9.50
N GLU A 281 11.94 -16.13 9.57
CA GLU A 281 12.18 -15.44 10.85
C GLU A 281 10.84 -14.98 11.43
N GLU A 282 10.59 -15.24 12.71
CA GLU A 282 9.37 -14.83 13.42
C GLU A 282 9.06 -13.32 13.26
N SER A 283 10.06 -12.55 12.85
CA SER A 283 10.01 -11.13 12.50
C SER A 283 9.17 -10.82 11.25
N ALA A 284 9.26 -11.61 10.16
CA ALA A 284 8.64 -11.29 8.87
C ALA A 284 7.13 -11.52 8.87
N ALA A 285 6.69 -12.66 9.39
CA ALA A 285 5.27 -12.99 9.56
C ALA A 285 4.58 -11.95 10.45
N ARG A 286 5.21 -11.62 11.58
CA ARG A 286 4.70 -10.63 12.54
C ARG A 286 4.58 -9.25 11.91
N PHE A 287 5.56 -8.84 11.10
CA PHE A 287 5.52 -7.57 10.40
C PHE A 287 4.38 -7.52 9.36
N LEU A 288 4.22 -8.55 8.52
CA LEU A 288 3.14 -8.61 7.53
C LEU A 288 1.75 -8.56 8.21
N GLN A 289 1.59 -9.30 9.32
CA GLN A 289 0.36 -9.28 10.11
C GLN A 289 0.11 -7.92 10.77
N GLU A 290 1.16 -7.24 11.24
CA GLU A 290 1.05 -5.88 11.74
C GLU A 290 0.60 -4.92 10.64
N MET A 291 1.17 -5.04 9.43
CA MET A 291 0.84 -4.17 8.29
C MET A 291 -0.61 -4.30 7.83
N ARG A 292 -1.29 -5.42 8.13
CA ARG A 292 -2.74 -5.51 7.90
C ARG A 292 -3.52 -4.45 8.69
N LYS A 293 -3.05 -4.02 9.88
CA LYS A 293 -3.68 -2.93 10.66
C LYS A 293 -3.65 -1.57 9.95
N TYR A 294 -2.79 -1.42 8.94
CA TYR A 294 -2.65 -0.24 8.10
C TYR A 294 -3.44 -0.36 6.78
N MET A 295 -4.16 -1.47 6.58
CA MET A 295 -5.08 -1.66 5.45
C MET A 295 -6.50 -1.25 5.83
N PRO A 296 -7.30 -0.78 4.86
CA PRO A 296 -8.74 -0.54 5.06
C PRO A 296 -9.42 -1.76 5.71
N PRO A 297 -10.33 -1.56 6.68
CA PRO A 297 -10.97 -2.66 7.39
C PRO A 297 -11.66 -3.68 6.47
N THR A 298 -12.22 -3.24 5.36
CA THR A 298 -12.86 -4.13 4.37
C THR A 298 -11.84 -5.01 3.66
N HIS A 299 -10.67 -4.49 3.31
CA HIS A 299 -9.59 -5.28 2.70
C HIS A 299 -9.03 -6.31 3.70
N ARG A 300 -8.90 -5.95 4.98
CA ARG A 300 -8.54 -6.91 6.04
C ARG A 300 -9.55 -8.04 6.14
N LYS A 301 -10.85 -7.72 6.15
CA LYS A 301 -11.93 -8.71 6.18
C LYS A 301 -11.90 -9.62 4.95
N PHE A 302 -11.50 -9.10 3.79
CA PHE A 302 -11.31 -9.91 2.60
C PHE A 302 -10.18 -10.92 2.79
N LEU A 303 -9.00 -10.51 3.25
CA LEU A 303 -7.89 -11.42 3.54
C LEU A 303 -8.30 -12.53 4.53
N LEU A 304 -9.00 -12.18 5.61
CA LEU A 304 -9.53 -13.16 6.58
C LEU A 304 -10.53 -14.13 5.94
N SER A 305 -11.34 -13.67 4.99
CA SER A 305 -12.29 -14.53 4.27
C SER A 305 -11.60 -15.53 3.35
N LEU A 306 -10.44 -15.15 2.77
CA LEU A 306 -9.60 -16.06 2.00
C LEU A 306 -8.96 -17.12 2.89
N GLU A 307 -8.48 -16.73 4.08
CA GLU A 307 -7.89 -17.66 5.07
C GLU A 307 -8.90 -18.69 5.57
N SER A 308 -10.19 -18.32 5.62
CA SER A 308 -11.28 -19.22 6.02
C SER A 308 -11.83 -20.05 4.86
N GLY A 309 -11.35 -19.82 3.64
CA GLY A 309 -11.77 -20.53 2.43
C GLY A 309 -11.15 -21.92 2.30
N PRO A 310 -11.57 -22.71 1.28
CA PRO A 310 -10.96 -24.01 1.02
C PRO A 310 -9.50 -23.85 0.57
N SER A 311 -8.63 -24.76 1.02
CA SER A 311 -7.20 -24.69 0.68
C SER A 311 -6.93 -25.12 -0.76
N VAL A 312 -6.54 -24.16 -1.60
CA VAL A 312 -6.14 -24.40 -2.99
C VAL A 312 -4.95 -25.35 -3.04
N ARG A 313 -3.95 -25.11 -2.20
CA ARG A 313 -2.71 -25.90 -2.17
C ARG A 313 -2.98 -27.36 -1.79
N GLU A 314 -3.76 -27.61 -0.74
CA GLU A 314 -4.06 -28.98 -0.30
C GLU A 314 -4.90 -29.73 -1.34
N PHE A 315 -5.84 -29.03 -1.99
CA PHE A 315 -6.60 -29.61 -3.09
C PHE A 315 -5.68 -30.05 -4.24
N VAL A 316 -4.77 -29.18 -4.71
CA VAL A 316 -3.81 -29.51 -5.78
C VAL A 316 -2.93 -30.71 -5.40
N LEU A 317 -2.48 -30.79 -4.14
CA LEU A 317 -1.72 -31.93 -3.64
C LEU A 317 -2.51 -33.24 -3.66
N SER A 318 -3.79 -33.19 -3.30
CA SER A 318 -4.65 -34.38 -3.19
C SER A 318 -5.00 -35.05 -4.53
N LYS A 319 -4.96 -34.33 -5.65
CA LYS A 319 -5.47 -34.83 -6.94
C LYS A 319 -4.47 -35.64 -7.74
N GLY A 320 -3.16 -35.54 -7.45
CA GLY A 320 -2.12 -36.22 -8.22
C GLY A 320 -1.95 -35.72 -9.66
N ASP A 321 -2.72 -34.73 -10.10
CA ASP A 321 -2.68 -34.14 -11.44
C ASP A 321 -1.41 -33.28 -11.62
N THR A 322 -0.58 -33.68 -12.59
CA THR A 322 0.70 -33.04 -12.91
C THR A 322 0.53 -31.68 -13.59
N GLU A 323 -0.52 -31.50 -14.40
CA GLU A 323 -0.82 -30.23 -15.06
C GLU A 323 -1.36 -29.22 -14.05
N LEU A 324 -2.29 -29.64 -13.20
CA LEU A 324 -2.82 -28.78 -12.12
C LEU A 324 -1.70 -28.34 -11.15
N ARG A 325 -0.78 -29.25 -10.82
CA ARG A 325 0.42 -28.93 -10.04
C ARG A 325 1.33 -27.93 -10.77
N ALA A 326 1.50 -28.08 -12.07
CA ALA A 326 2.29 -27.16 -12.88
C ALA A 326 1.68 -25.75 -12.87
N ASP A 327 0.36 -25.63 -13.05
CA ASP A 327 -0.36 -24.35 -13.05
C ASP A 327 -0.29 -23.63 -11.69
N TYR A 328 -0.44 -24.36 -10.58
CA TYR A 328 -0.21 -23.82 -9.24
C TYR A 328 1.24 -23.33 -9.08
N ASN A 329 2.21 -24.13 -9.54
CA ASN A 329 3.62 -23.78 -9.47
C ASN A 329 3.98 -22.55 -10.33
N GLU A 330 3.28 -22.29 -11.44
CA GLU A 330 3.44 -21.06 -12.22
C GLU A 330 3.00 -19.82 -11.43
N CYS A 331 1.92 -19.90 -10.64
CA CYS A 331 1.52 -18.82 -9.73
C CYS A 331 2.61 -18.53 -8.69
N VAL A 332 3.14 -19.58 -8.06
CA VAL A 332 4.23 -19.45 -7.06
C VAL A 332 5.49 -18.85 -7.71
N LYS A 333 5.86 -19.30 -8.92
CA LYS A 333 7.00 -18.73 -9.67
C LYS A 333 6.80 -17.25 -10.00
N ALA A 334 5.59 -16.85 -10.39
CA ALA A 334 5.28 -15.45 -10.66
C ALA A 334 5.44 -14.57 -9.40
N MET A 335 4.97 -15.05 -8.24
CA MET A 335 5.20 -14.39 -6.94
C MET A 335 6.69 -14.29 -6.58
N VAL A 336 7.46 -15.37 -6.80
CA VAL A 336 8.92 -15.35 -6.60
C VAL A 336 9.59 -14.34 -7.52
N SER A 337 9.17 -14.25 -8.79
CA SER A 337 9.69 -13.28 -9.76
C SER A 337 9.46 -11.83 -9.33
N LEU A 338 8.25 -11.51 -8.87
CA LEU A 338 7.91 -10.21 -8.29
C LEU A 338 8.82 -9.85 -7.10
N ARG A 339 9.09 -10.81 -6.21
CA ARG A 339 9.92 -10.58 -5.02
C ARG A 339 11.41 -10.48 -5.31
N ASN A 340 11.92 -11.26 -6.26
CA ASN A 340 13.27 -11.10 -6.75
C ASN A 340 13.47 -9.71 -7.32
N TYR A 341 12.52 -9.25 -8.13
CA TYR A 341 12.60 -7.91 -8.69
C TYR A 341 12.47 -6.83 -7.63
N HIS A 342 11.59 -6.99 -6.64
CA HIS A 342 11.50 -6.06 -5.53
C HIS A 342 12.83 -5.97 -4.75
N LEU A 343 13.55 -7.08 -4.56
CA LEU A 343 14.90 -7.07 -3.98
C LEU A 343 15.91 -6.29 -4.85
N GLU A 344 15.83 -6.40 -6.18
CA GLU A 344 16.66 -5.62 -7.11
C GLU A 344 16.34 -4.12 -7.02
N ILE A 345 15.06 -3.76 -6.95
CA ILE A 345 14.60 -2.38 -6.73
C ILE A 345 15.14 -1.86 -5.39
N VAL A 346 14.97 -2.60 -4.30
CA VAL A 346 15.49 -2.18 -3.00
C VAL A 346 17.01 -2.00 -3.02
N ARG A 347 17.75 -2.89 -3.70
CA ARG A 347 19.19 -2.70 -3.85
C ARG A 347 19.50 -1.36 -4.53
N LYS A 348 18.93 -1.13 -5.72
CA LYS A 348 19.20 0.07 -6.53
C LYS A 348 18.73 1.38 -5.89
N TYR A 349 17.57 1.38 -5.23
CA TYR A 349 16.92 2.59 -4.73
C TYR A 349 17.17 2.85 -3.24
N ILE A 350 17.69 1.87 -2.50
CA ILE A 350 17.95 2.00 -1.06
C ILE A 350 19.39 1.63 -0.70
N VAL A 351 19.84 0.42 -1.02
CA VAL A 351 21.16 -0.04 -0.56
C VAL A 351 22.28 0.72 -1.23
N ASP A 352 22.25 0.85 -2.56
CA ASP A 352 23.33 1.52 -3.31
C ASP A 352 23.43 3.02 -2.95
N PRO A 353 22.32 3.80 -2.87
CA PRO A 353 22.40 5.20 -2.45
C PRO A 353 22.74 5.39 -0.95
N SER A 354 22.53 4.37 -0.10
CA SER A 354 22.83 4.48 1.33
C SER A 354 24.31 4.49 1.67
N CYS A 355 25.20 4.23 0.70
CA CYS A 355 26.64 4.05 0.93
C CYS A 355 26.94 3.11 2.12
N GLN A 356 26.10 2.09 2.35
CA GLN A 356 26.16 1.11 3.45
C GLN A 356 25.84 1.65 4.87
N GLN A 357 25.33 2.88 5.03
CA GLN A 357 25.15 3.49 6.36
C GLN A 357 23.78 3.23 7.03
N ALA A 358 22.72 2.79 6.33
CA ALA A 358 21.45 2.36 6.96
C ALA A 358 20.48 1.59 6.03
N ASN A 359 20.23 0.31 6.31
CA ASN A 359 19.37 -0.60 5.52
C ASN A 359 17.90 -0.74 6.02
N LYS A 360 17.42 0.16 6.88
CA LYS A 360 16.04 0.07 7.41
C LYS A 360 15.00 0.56 6.41
N GLY A 361 13.96 -0.23 6.12
CA GLY A 361 12.83 0.22 5.30
C GLY A 361 12.02 1.34 5.98
N THR A 362 11.19 2.05 5.22
CA THR A 362 10.26 3.09 5.73
C THR A 362 9.25 2.53 6.74
N GLY A 363 8.92 1.24 6.64
CA GLY A 363 8.13 0.50 7.62
C GLY A 363 8.91 0.03 8.87
N GLY A 364 10.22 0.28 8.94
CA GLY A 364 11.05 0.04 10.13
C GLY A 364 11.78 -1.30 10.21
N THR A 365 11.68 -2.17 9.21
CA THR A 365 12.37 -3.49 9.18
C THR A 365 13.78 -3.41 8.57
N ASP A 366 14.66 -4.37 8.88
CA ASP A 366 15.83 -4.64 8.03
C ASP A 366 15.34 -5.20 6.69
N LEU A 367 15.36 -4.33 5.68
CA LEU A 367 14.56 -4.52 4.47
C LEU A 367 15.04 -5.71 3.64
N MET A 368 16.36 -5.91 3.55
CA MET A 368 16.93 -7.00 2.74
C MET A 368 16.70 -8.36 3.40
N THR A 369 16.86 -8.45 4.72
CA THR A 369 16.61 -9.67 5.48
C THR A 369 15.13 -10.05 5.42
N PHE A 370 14.24 -9.08 5.65
CA PHE A 370 12.79 -9.27 5.53
C PHE A 370 12.37 -9.76 4.14
N LEU A 371 12.78 -9.05 3.07
CA LEU A 371 12.36 -9.41 1.71
C LEU A 371 12.93 -10.75 1.24
N LYS A 372 14.16 -11.10 1.63
CA LYS A 372 14.74 -12.43 1.37
C LYS A 372 13.93 -13.51 2.07
N SER A 373 13.61 -13.34 3.36
CA SER A 373 12.79 -14.31 4.10
C SER A 373 11.44 -14.54 3.42
N VAL A 374 10.73 -13.46 3.08
CA VAL A 374 9.43 -13.53 2.38
C VAL A 374 9.57 -14.23 1.02
N ARG A 375 10.62 -13.95 0.25
CA ARG A 375 10.89 -14.64 -1.03
C ARG A 375 11.20 -16.12 -0.83
N ASP A 376 12.03 -16.46 0.14
CA ASP A 376 12.51 -17.84 0.35
C ASP A 376 11.38 -18.74 0.85
N THR A 377 10.47 -18.22 1.69
CA THR A 377 9.20 -18.88 2.00
C THR A 377 8.35 -19.04 0.73
N THR A 378 8.22 -18.01 -0.11
CA THR A 378 7.80 -18.10 -1.53
C THR A 378 8.22 -19.37 -2.24
N LYS A 379 9.54 -19.53 -2.31
CA LYS A 379 10.17 -20.58 -3.07
C LYS A 379 9.89 -21.97 -2.49
N SER A 380 9.79 -22.10 -1.17
CA SER A 380 9.56 -23.39 -0.50
C SER A 380 8.13 -23.93 -0.70
N PHE A 381 7.18 -23.10 -1.14
CA PHE A 381 5.80 -23.52 -1.41
C PHE A 381 5.58 -24.08 -2.81
N LYS A 382 6.62 -24.15 -3.65
CA LYS A 382 6.58 -24.88 -4.92
C LYS A 382 6.43 -26.38 -4.63
N LEU A 383 5.50 -27.03 -5.31
CA LEU A 383 5.24 -28.46 -5.18
C LEU A 383 6.27 -29.25 -6.00
N GLU A 384 6.89 -30.26 -5.38
CA GLU A 384 7.82 -31.19 -6.04
C GLU A 384 7.08 -32.14 -6.99
N LYS A 385 7.83 -32.79 -7.89
CA LYS A 385 7.26 -33.66 -8.92
C LYS A 385 6.68 -34.93 -8.33
#